data_AF-A0A0R1M736-F1
#
_entry.id   AF-A0A0R1M736-F1
#
_cell.length_a   1.000
_cell.length_b   1.000
_cell.length_c   1.000
_cell.angle_alpha   90.00
_cell.angle_beta   90.00
_cell.angle_gamma   90.00
#
_symmetry.space_group_name_H-M   'P 1'
#
loop_
_entity.id
_entity.type
_entity.pdbx_description
1 polymer ?
#
loop_
_entity_poly.entity_id
_entity_poly.type
_entity_poly.pdbx_seq_one_letter_code
_entity_poly.pdbx_strand_id
1 'polypeptide(L)'
;MIFMKKALINNWFSLGADNGAAVSSAIAAEQLVNPDYDRSRQLSCENAAGLRWVNGVLKQAGDFLGPVLTQAQLEHTENLLAGDAGEQEVRQLVCKLRGSSFVDQHDVLLPYEYGEPGRRTFANQIDSLVICSSGIYCLEVKTRNVKGTVFDFQDLAPGIYDQISYHQAAVQAALEAAGCAVDPNLIKSIVVVVDRGGKPKLTFKNQQFLVEHGARVVGLDGPSHLLSRGFDKCWLSVSDVQNLERLILARRLRDPRYYSENVCFNLTPGLLNQVRLLDMEHRFGVPVEQNVTYNAALNDLSMAGLSGSQQNFFWLIVGQLFRNAGQPVVLTARELKKMGDYRSNEVNQFNKAMSGLAAVMWTMPFFASAEYESRKLAVTLKRQYVPTFSMYSSESISWNNLLFRKIGNKFGKTLFRKLVQCANDGYCALPIQDLRHLLGVPKGYRNNQILKQIDDSMIYLAPFFENLGYRIERGKSRRIIGINFSFKRCNPRFLLSLEHEEKYLRNIATNSCLTPPDKKHAKEIFIKNYLR
;
A
#
# COMPACT_ATOMS: atom_id res chain seq x y z
N MET A 1 28.58 7.17 -14.28
CA MET A 1 27.27 7.13 -13.61
C MET A 1 27.34 6.13 -12.46
N ILE A 2 28.06 6.48 -11.37
CA ILE A 2 28.35 5.55 -10.26
C ILE A 2 28.38 6.38 -8.99
N PHE A 3 27.39 6.20 -8.10
CA PHE A 3 27.58 6.32 -6.66
C PHE A 3 26.48 5.53 -5.95
N MET A 4 26.93 4.48 -5.26
CA MET A 4 26.25 3.74 -4.17
C MET A 4 24.79 3.32 -4.40
N LYS A 5 24.61 2.29 -5.24
CA LYS A 5 23.45 1.37 -5.11
C LYS A 5 23.66 0.48 -3.88
N LYS A 6 23.58 1.04 -2.67
CA LYS A 6 23.23 0.22 -1.50
C LYS A 6 21.78 -0.15 -1.72
N ALA A 7 21.48 -1.44 -1.80
CA ALA A 7 20.14 -1.90 -2.09
C ALA A 7 19.16 -1.27 -1.07
N LEU A 8 18.25 -0.45 -1.61
CA LEU A 8 17.45 0.53 -0.88
C LEU A 8 16.39 -0.17 -0.01
N ILE A 9 16.00 -1.39 -0.38
CA ILE A 9 14.86 -2.13 0.16
C ILE A 9 15.29 -3.54 0.60
N ASN A 10 16.43 -3.67 1.29
CA ASN A 10 17.05 -4.97 1.59
C ASN A 10 16.30 -5.90 2.53
N ASN A 11 15.37 -5.38 3.31
CA ASN A 11 14.76 -6.12 4.43
C ASN A 11 13.24 -6.01 4.42
N TRP A 12 12.60 -5.88 3.26
CA TRP A 12 11.13 -5.77 3.21
C TRP A 12 10.41 -7.08 3.54
N PHE A 13 11.14 -8.20 3.61
CA PHE A 13 10.69 -9.45 4.20
C PHE A 13 11.85 -10.21 4.88
N SER A 14 11.50 -11.21 5.67
CA SER A 14 12.38 -12.23 6.24
C SER A 14 11.76 -13.62 6.06
N LEU A 15 12.61 -14.65 6.03
CA LEU A 15 12.17 -16.04 5.91
C LEU A 15 12.14 -16.73 7.27
N GLY A 16 11.17 -17.60 7.44
CA GLY A 16 11.01 -18.43 8.61
C GLY A 16 10.24 -17.73 9.73
N ALA A 17 9.07 -18.28 10.07
CA ALA A 17 8.22 -17.82 11.16
C ALA A 17 7.14 -18.85 11.48
N ASP A 18 6.41 -18.66 12.58
CA ASP A 18 5.12 -19.30 12.77
C ASP A 18 4.05 -18.73 11.81
N ASN A 19 2.95 -19.45 11.64
CA ASN A 19 1.88 -19.05 10.71
C ASN A 19 1.22 -17.73 11.12
N GLY A 20 1.01 -17.51 12.42
CA GLY A 20 0.34 -16.31 12.93
C GLY A 20 1.14 -15.04 12.66
N ALA A 21 2.46 -15.08 12.86
CA ALA A 21 3.36 -13.99 12.54
C ALA A 21 3.43 -13.72 11.02
N ALA A 22 3.50 -14.77 10.20
CA ALA A 22 3.50 -14.65 8.75
C ALA A 22 2.21 -13.98 8.24
N VAL A 23 1.05 -14.51 8.64
CA VAL A 23 -0.28 -13.97 8.28
C VAL A 23 -0.43 -12.52 8.76
N SER A 24 -0.14 -12.23 10.03
CA SER A 24 -0.29 -10.88 10.59
C SER A 24 0.56 -9.85 9.86
N SER A 25 1.81 -10.22 9.52
CA SER A 25 2.72 -9.34 8.78
C SER A 25 2.26 -9.13 7.32
N ALA A 26 1.72 -10.16 6.68
CA ALA A 26 1.20 -10.09 5.31
C ALA A 26 -0.06 -9.20 5.24
N ILE A 27 -0.99 -9.35 6.19
CA ILE A 27 -2.17 -8.47 6.30
C ILE A 27 -1.74 -7.02 6.51
N ALA A 28 -0.79 -6.76 7.41
CA ALA A 28 -0.30 -5.41 7.67
C ALA A 28 0.36 -4.78 6.43
N ALA A 29 1.11 -5.56 5.66
CA ALA A 29 1.73 -5.11 4.42
C ALA A 29 0.68 -4.83 3.31
N GLU A 30 -0.31 -5.70 3.15
CA GLU A 30 -1.43 -5.48 2.22
C GLU A 30 -2.24 -4.24 2.59
N GLN A 31 -2.59 -4.06 3.87
CA GLN A 31 -3.29 -2.86 4.37
C GLN A 31 -2.49 -1.58 4.13
N LEU A 32 -1.17 -1.65 4.20
CA LEU A 32 -0.30 -0.50 3.91
C LEU A 32 -0.34 -0.12 2.42
N VAL A 33 -0.46 -1.10 1.52
CA VAL A 33 -0.58 -0.87 0.08
C VAL A 33 -2.02 -0.43 -0.28
N ASN A 34 -3.00 -1.08 0.32
CA ASN A 34 -4.43 -0.88 0.11
C ASN A 34 -5.16 -0.74 1.46
N PRO A 35 -5.47 0.49 1.91
CA PRO A 35 -6.15 0.73 3.18
C PRO A 35 -7.53 0.06 3.33
N ASP A 36 -8.17 -0.28 2.21
CA ASP A 36 -9.48 -0.97 2.18
C ASP A 36 -9.32 -2.51 2.18
N TYR A 37 -8.15 -3.03 2.56
CA TYR A 37 -7.92 -4.47 2.66
C TYR A 37 -8.63 -5.04 3.90
N ASP A 38 -9.69 -5.79 3.63
CA ASP A 38 -10.53 -6.46 4.62
C ASP A 38 -10.48 -7.98 4.47
N ARG A 39 -11.24 -8.68 5.30
CA ARG A 39 -11.28 -10.15 5.25
C ARG A 39 -11.87 -10.70 3.95
N SER A 40 -12.81 -9.99 3.32
CA SER A 40 -13.34 -10.42 2.02
C SER A 40 -12.25 -10.42 0.96
N ARG A 41 -11.36 -9.43 0.96
CA ARG A 41 -10.18 -9.43 0.09
C ARG A 41 -9.17 -10.49 0.51
N GLN A 42 -8.96 -10.69 1.81
CA GLN A 42 -8.06 -11.73 2.33
C GLN A 42 -8.46 -13.16 1.90
N LEU A 43 -9.76 -13.44 1.82
CA LEU A 43 -10.29 -14.71 1.34
C LEU A 43 -10.18 -14.88 -0.18
N SER A 44 -10.14 -13.77 -0.93
CA SER A 44 -10.23 -13.78 -2.40
C SER A 44 -9.04 -14.43 -3.11
N CYS A 45 -9.16 -14.63 -4.42
CA CYS A 45 -8.05 -15.06 -5.28
C CYS A 45 -6.96 -13.98 -5.48
N GLU A 46 -7.23 -12.72 -5.15
CA GLU A 46 -6.32 -11.58 -5.28
C GLU A 46 -5.81 -11.08 -3.91
N ASN A 47 -5.84 -11.97 -2.91
CA ASN A 47 -5.55 -11.63 -1.52
C ASN A 47 -4.11 -11.17 -1.23
N ALA A 48 -3.17 -11.34 -2.15
CA ALA A 48 -1.80 -10.83 -2.04
C ALA A 48 -1.42 -9.87 -3.20
N ALA A 49 -2.41 -9.18 -3.80
CA ALA A 49 -2.17 -8.33 -4.96
C ALA A 49 -1.19 -7.19 -4.69
N GLY A 50 -1.22 -6.58 -3.50
CA GLY A 50 -0.29 -5.52 -3.10
C GLY A 50 1.13 -6.04 -2.97
N LEU A 51 1.31 -7.19 -2.31
CA LEU A 51 2.59 -7.88 -2.17
C LEU A 51 3.16 -8.31 -3.52
N ARG A 52 2.33 -8.83 -4.43
CA ARG A 52 2.73 -9.14 -5.81
C ARG A 52 3.17 -7.90 -6.57
N TRP A 53 2.46 -6.79 -6.42
CA TRP A 53 2.85 -5.52 -7.05
C TRP A 53 4.22 -5.05 -6.51
N VAL A 54 4.43 -5.04 -5.18
CA VAL A 54 5.73 -4.70 -4.58
C VAL A 54 6.84 -5.58 -5.13
N ASN A 55 6.63 -6.90 -5.13
CA ASN A 55 7.61 -7.86 -5.63
C ASN A 55 7.92 -7.66 -7.12
N GLY A 56 6.89 -7.37 -7.93
CA GLY A 56 7.00 -7.13 -9.35
C GLY A 56 7.82 -5.88 -9.68
N VAL A 57 7.61 -4.78 -8.95
CA VAL A 57 8.39 -3.55 -9.11
C VAL A 57 9.87 -3.80 -8.76
N LEU A 58 10.15 -4.50 -7.66
CA LEU A 58 11.53 -4.84 -7.29
C LEU A 58 12.20 -5.74 -8.33
N LYS A 59 11.48 -6.73 -8.85
CA LYS A 59 11.95 -7.61 -9.92
C LYS A 59 12.31 -6.82 -11.19
N GLN A 60 11.53 -5.81 -11.56
CA GLN A 60 11.83 -4.94 -12.72
C GLN A 60 13.04 -4.03 -12.48
N ALA A 61 13.21 -3.55 -11.25
CA ALA A 61 14.29 -2.65 -10.87
C ALA A 61 15.65 -3.38 -10.77
N GLY A 62 15.61 -4.72 -10.64
CA GLY A 62 16.76 -5.62 -10.65
C GLY A 62 17.35 -5.90 -9.27
N ASP A 63 18.13 -6.99 -9.18
CA ASP A 63 18.63 -7.59 -7.93
C ASP A 63 19.46 -6.64 -7.04
N PHE A 64 19.95 -5.52 -7.61
CA PHE A 64 20.73 -4.52 -6.89
C PHE A 64 19.90 -3.60 -5.97
N LEU A 65 18.57 -3.72 -5.95
CA LEU A 65 17.69 -2.81 -5.18
C LEU A 65 16.99 -3.44 -3.98
N GLY A 66 16.90 -4.77 -3.92
CA GLY A 66 16.40 -5.53 -2.77
C GLY A 66 16.09 -6.99 -3.14
N PRO A 67 15.87 -7.87 -2.15
CA PRO A 67 15.49 -9.26 -2.41
C PRO A 67 14.09 -9.34 -3.04
N VAL A 68 13.87 -10.36 -3.85
CA VAL A 68 12.60 -10.64 -4.54
C VAL A 68 12.10 -12.01 -4.07
N LEU A 69 10.81 -12.10 -3.77
CA LEU A 69 10.14 -13.36 -3.43
C LEU A 69 10.01 -14.23 -4.67
N THR A 70 10.21 -15.53 -4.46
CA THR A 70 9.92 -16.55 -5.48
C THR A 70 8.41 -16.70 -5.66
N GLN A 71 8.01 -17.31 -6.78
CA GLN A 71 6.58 -17.60 -7.02
C GLN A 71 6.01 -18.53 -5.94
N ALA A 72 6.76 -19.54 -5.51
CA ALA A 72 6.34 -20.46 -4.46
C ALA A 72 6.13 -19.76 -3.10
N GLN A 73 6.98 -18.78 -2.76
CA GLN A 73 6.82 -17.98 -1.53
C GLN A 73 5.55 -17.10 -1.58
N LEU A 74 5.25 -16.52 -2.74
CA LEU A 74 4.02 -15.75 -2.93
C LEU A 74 2.79 -16.65 -2.83
N GLU A 75 2.77 -17.79 -3.51
CA GLU A 75 1.66 -18.75 -3.48
C GLU A 75 1.44 -19.31 -2.06
N HIS A 76 2.52 -19.60 -1.33
CA HIS A 76 2.44 -20.02 0.07
C HIS A 76 1.81 -18.94 0.95
N THR A 77 2.22 -17.68 0.79
CA THR A 77 1.63 -16.53 1.49
C THR A 77 0.14 -16.38 1.18
N GLU A 78 -0.25 -16.51 -0.09
CA GLU A 78 -1.65 -16.45 -0.52
C GLU A 78 -2.51 -17.55 0.11
N ASN A 79 -1.94 -18.76 0.21
CA ASN A 79 -2.61 -19.89 0.85
C ASN A 79 -2.78 -19.69 2.36
N LEU A 80 -1.76 -19.17 3.05
CA LEU A 80 -1.84 -18.84 4.47
C LEU A 80 -2.90 -17.77 4.75
N LEU A 81 -2.89 -16.67 3.97
CA LEU A 81 -3.88 -15.60 4.08
C LEU A 81 -5.32 -16.12 3.87
N ALA A 82 -5.52 -16.95 2.84
CA ALA A 82 -6.83 -17.52 2.53
C ALA A 82 -7.27 -18.55 3.58
N GLY A 83 -6.32 -19.34 4.12
CA GLY A 83 -6.55 -20.27 5.22
C GLY A 83 -7.09 -19.56 6.45
N ASP A 84 -6.32 -18.59 6.98
CA ASP A 84 -6.72 -17.78 8.15
C ASP A 84 -8.08 -17.08 7.93
N ALA A 85 -8.31 -16.48 6.75
CA ALA A 85 -9.59 -15.84 6.46
C ALA A 85 -10.77 -16.84 6.47
N GLY A 86 -10.57 -18.02 5.88
CA GLY A 86 -11.58 -19.08 5.85
C GLY A 86 -11.89 -19.63 7.23
N GLU A 87 -10.87 -19.89 8.04
CA GLU A 87 -11.01 -20.33 9.43
C GLU A 87 -11.76 -19.30 10.27
N GLN A 88 -11.47 -18.00 10.08
CA GLN A 88 -12.20 -16.93 10.75
C GLN A 88 -13.68 -16.85 10.33
N GLU A 89 -14.02 -17.09 9.05
CA GLU A 89 -15.41 -17.14 8.60
C GLU A 89 -16.19 -18.30 9.24
N VAL A 90 -15.58 -19.48 9.29
CA VAL A 90 -16.15 -20.65 9.98
C VAL A 90 -16.33 -20.36 11.47
N ARG A 91 -15.32 -19.78 12.12
CA ARG A 91 -15.39 -19.35 13.51
C ARG A 91 -16.52 -18.37 13.77
N GLN A 92 -16.71 -17.37 12.90
CA GLN A 92 -17.81 -16.42 13.05
C GLN A 92 -19.17 -17.10 12.94
N LEU A 93 -19.31 -18.09 12.07
CA LEU A 93 -20.53 -18.88 11.94
C LEU A 93 -20.79 -19.75 13.17
N VAL A 94 -19.75 -20.45 13.65
CA VAL A 94 -19.79 -21.29 14.85
C VAL A 94 -20.11 -20.46 16.09
N CYS A 95 -19.49 -19.28 16.25
CA CYS A 95 -19.73 -18.39 17.39
C CYS A 95 -21.17 -17.82 17.44
N LYS A 96 -21.90 -17.77 16.31
CA LYS A 96 -23.32 -17.37 16.30
C LYS A 96 -24.23 -18.42 16.95
N LEU A 97 -23.75 -19.65 17.14
CA LEU A 97 -24.50 -20.75 17.77
C LEU A 97 -24.33 -20.80 19.30
N ARG A 98 -23.60 -19.86 19.90
CA ARG A 98 -23.21 -19.89 21.33
C ARG A 98 -24.40 -19.90 22.28
N GLY A 99 -24.35 -20.84 23.23
CA GLY A 99 -25.21 -21.00 24.41
C GLY A 99 -24.46 -21.76 25.51
N SER A 100 -25.07 -22.03 26.67
CA SER A 100 -24.41 -22.69 27.82
C SER A 100 -23.97 -24.15 27.57
N SER A 101 -24.41 -24.76 26.47
CA SER A 101 -24.07 -26.12 26.03
C SER A 101 -23.22 -26.13 24.76
N PHE A 102 -22.43 -25.08 24.53
CA PHE A 102 -21.65 -24.91 23.30
C PHE A 102 -20.29 -24.26 23.58
N VAL A 103 -19.22 -24.97 23.25
CA VAL A 103 -17.83 -24.58 23.40
C VAL A 103 -17.13 -24.70 22.05
N ASP A 104 -16.28 -23.73 21.74
CA ASP A 104 -15.51 -23.67 20.50
C ASP A 104 -14.07 -23.30 20.84
N GLN A 105 -13.14 -24.18 20.48
CA GLN A 105 -11.70 -24.01 20.68
C GLN A 105 -10.99 -24.02 19.32
N HIS A 106 -10.19 -22.99 19.05
CA HIS A 106 -9.46 -22.86 17.78
C HIS A 106 -8.01 -23.29 17.92
N ASP A 107 -7.42 -23.77 16.82
CA ASP A 107 -6.02 -24.18 16.70
C ASP A 107 -5.62 -25.16 17.80
N VAL A 108 -6.43 -26.18 17.99
CA VAL A 108 -6.24 -27.15 19.07
C VAL A 108 -5.16 -28.14 18.66
N LEU A 109 -3.99 -27.97 19.25
CA LEU A 109 -2.87 -28.90 19.11
C LEU A 109 -2.88 -29.91 20.25
N LEU A 110 -3.03 -31.20 19.93
CA LEU A 110 -3.03 -32.29 20.90
C LEU A 110 -1.76 -33.13 20.81
N PRO A 111 -1.33 -33.79 21.91
CA PRO A 111 -0.11 -34.62 21.96
C PRO A 111 -0.33 -35.96 21.26
N TYR A 112 -0.48 -35.91 19.94
CA TYR A 112 -0.72 -37.06 19.07
C TYR A 112 0.03 -36.83 17.75
N GLU A 113 1.14 -37.54 17.56
CA GLU A 113 1.89 -37.51 16.31
C GLU A 113 1.37 -38.58 15.35
N TYR A 114 1.33 -38.26 14.07
CA TYR A 114 0.97 -39.22 13.03
C TYR A 114 1.90 -39.11 11.82
N GLY A 115 2.09 -40.22 11.11
CA GLY A 115 3.04 -40.35 10.00
C GLY A 115 3.73 -41.71 10.02
N GLU A 116 4.40 -42.06 8.92
CA GLU A 116 5.12 -43.33 8.84
C GLU A 116 6.42 -43.27 9.66
N PRO A 117 6.72 -44.30 10.48
CA PRO A 117 8.00 -44.40 11.19
C PRO A 117 9.19 -44.30 10.22
N GLY A 118 10.11 -43.37 10.48
CA GLY A 118 11.27 -43.09 9.60
C GLY A 118 10.99 -42.11 8.46
N ARG A 119 9.78 -41.58 8.33
CA ARG A 119 9.42 -40.44 7.47
C ARG A 119 9.02 -39.22 8.31
N ARG A 120 8.44 -38.21 7.66
CA ARG A 120 7.96 -36.97 8.28
C ARG A 120 6.80 -37.29 9.23
N THR A 121 6.94 -36.94 10.52
CA THR A 121 5.83 -36.94 11.48
C THR A 121 5.12 -35.59 11.42
N PHE A 122 3.80 -35.62 11.62
CA PHE A 122 2.92 -34.45 11.58
C PHE A 122 2.31 -34.23 12.96
N ALA A 123 2.25 -32.97 13.36
CA ALA A 123 1.59 -32.57 14.58
C ALA A 123 0.08 -32.42 14.33
N ASN A 124 -0.73 -32.89 15.27
CA ASN A 124 -2.19 -32.91 15.13
C ASN A 124 -2.83 -31.60 15.62
N GLN A 125 -2.84 -30.61 14.73
CA GLN A 125 -3.59 -29.37 14.89
C GLN A 125 -4.98 -29.53 14.27
N ILE A 126 -6.02 -29.23 15.05
CA ILE A 126 -7.41 -29.14 14.61
C ILE A 126 -7.77 -27.65 14.50
N ASP A 127 -8.26 -27.21 13.34
CA ASP A 127 -8.58 -25.80 13.09
C ASP A 127 -9.64 -25.28 14.07
N SER A 128 -10.74 -26.03 14.23
CA SER A 128 -11.77 -25.78 15.26
C SER A 128 -12.22 -27.09 15.91
N LEU A 129 -12.13 -27.18 17.23
CA LEU A 129 -12.76 -28.23 18.01
C LEU A 129 -14.01 -27.67 18.71
N VAL A 130 -15.17 -28.15 18.28
CA VAL A 130 -16.47 -27.72 18.82
C VAL A 130 -17.01 -28.82 19.73
N ILE A 131 -17.39 -28.47 20.96
CA ILE A 131 -18.04 -29.37 21.90
C ILE A 131 -19.43 -28.81 22.17
N CYS A 132 -20.46 -29.54 21.83
CA CYS A 132 -21.82 -29.12 22.10
C CYS A 132 -22.71 -30.30 22.49
N SER A 133 -23.98 -30.02 22.80
CA SER A 133 -24.93 -31.05 23.24
C SER A 133 -25.04 -32.23 22.26
N SER A 134 -24.74 -32.06 20.97
CA SER A 134 -24.85 -33.12 19.97
C SER A 134 -23.57 -33.94 19.76
N GLY A 135 -22.43 -33.53 20.34
CA GLY A 135 -21.17 -34.28 20.24
C GLY A 135 -19.91 -33.40 20.29
N ILE A 136 -18.78 -34.03 19.93
CA ILE A 136 -17.46 -33.40 19.77
C ILE A 136 -17.12 -33.38 18.26
N TYR A 137 -16.86 -32.21 17.72
CA TYR A 137 -16.66 -32.01 16.28
C TYR A 137 -15.29 -31.42 15.98
N CYS A 138 -14.46 -32.16 15.25
CA CYS A 138 -13.22 -31.70 14.66
C CYS A 138 -13.53 -31.05 13.31
N LEU A 139 -13.55 -29.72 13.25
CA LEU A 139 -13.72 -28.97 12.01
C LEU A 139 -12.36 -28.76 11.36
N GLU A 140 -12.28 -29.16 10.10
CA GLU A 140 -11.13 -28.96 9.22
C GLU A 140 -11.55 -28.01 8.08
N VAL A 141 -10.87 -26.89 7.94
CA VAL A 141 -11.24 -25.81 7.01
C VAL A 141 -10.35 -25.86 5.78
N LYS A 142 -10.95 -26.08 4.61
CA LYS A 142 -10.23 -26.07 3.33
C LYS A 142 -10.70 -24.90 2.48
N THR A 143 -9.92 -23.83 2.51
CA THR A 143 -10.11 -22.69 1.61
C THR A 143 -9.57 -23.00 0.22
N ARG A 144 -10.41 -22.95 -0.82
CA ARG A 144 -10.06 -23.36 -2.20
C ARG A 144 -10.65 -22.41 -3.25
N ASN A 145 -9.99 -22.34 -4.40
CA ASN A 145 -10.53 -21.66 -5.57
C ASN A 145 -11.38 -22.65 -6.37
N VAL A 146 -12.71 -22.57 -6.24
CA VAL A 146 -13.61 -23.54 -6.89
C VAL A 146 -14.07 -23.00 -8.25
N LYS A 147 -13.81 -23.75 -9.33
CA LYS A 147 -14.35 -23.45 -10.66
C LYS A 147 -15.81 -23.91 -10.75
N GLY A 148 -16.72 -23.03 -11.19
CA GLY A 148 -18.17 -23.34 -11.16
C GLY A 148 -18.68 -23.54 -9.74
N THR A 149 -19.54 -24.53 -9.49
CA THR A 149 -20.12 -24.83 -8.17
C THR A 149 -19.78 -26.24 -7.67
N VAL A 150 -18.90 -26.96 -8.37
CA VAL A 150 -18.54 -28.34 -8.05
C VAL A 150 -17.12 -28.36 -7.50
N PHE A 151 -16.96 -28.94 -6.32
CA PHE A 151 -15.65 -29.22 -5.72
C PHE A 151 -15.39 -30.74 -5.73
N ASP A 152 -14.24 -31.14 -6.25
CA ASP A 152 -13.83 -32.54 -6.34
C ASP A 152 -12.83 -32.88 -5.22
N PHE A 153 -13.17 -33.85 -4.37
CA PHE A 153 -12.28 -34.26 -3.27
C PHE A 153 -11.03 -35.00 -3.72
N GLN A 154 -10.95 -35.44 -4.98
CA GLN A 154 -9.69 -35.94 -5.53
C GLN A 154 -8.59 -34.87 -5.49
N ASP A 155 -8.95 -33.58 -5.53
CA ASP A 155 -8.00 -32.45 -5.44
C ASP A 155 -7.35 -32.30 -4.03
N LEU A 156 -7.86 -33.01 -3.02
CA LEU A 156 -7.33 -33.00 -1.64
C LEU A 156 -6.64 -34.31 -1.23
N ALA A 157 -6.71 -35.35 -2.06
CA ALA A 157 -6.25 -36.69 -1.73
C ALA A 157 -4.72 -36.85 -1.85
N PRO A 158 -4.09 -37.75 -1.06
CA PRO A 158 -4.65 -38.53 0.04
C PRO A 158 -4.60 -37.85 1.42
N GLY A 159 -3.82 -36.77 1.58
CA GLY A 159 -3.45 -36.24 2.91
C GLY A 159 -4.61 -35.77 3.80
N ILE A 160 -5.75 -35.38 3.21
CA ILE A 160 -6.93 -34.98 3.98
C ILE A 160 -7.58 -36.14 4.73
N TYR A 161 -7.52 -37.35 4.15
CA TYR A 161 -8.13 -38.54 4.71
C TYR A 161 -7.44 -38.98 6.00
N ASP A 162 -6.11 -38.97 5.95
CA ASP A 162 -5.23 -39.23 7.08
C ASP A 162 -5.48 -38.20 8.19
N GLN A 163 -5.39 -36.92 7.84
CA GLN A 163 -5.55 -35.80 8.78
C GLN A 163 -6.84 -35.93 9.62
N ILE A 164 -7.97 -36.23 8.97
CA ILE A 164 -9.28 -36.37 9.60
C ILE A 164 -9.36 -37.56 10.56
N SER A 165 -8.81 -38.70 10.15
CA SER A 165 -8.79 -39.90 10.98
C SER A 165 -7.94 -39.68 12.24
N TYR A 166 -6.82 -38.98 12.08
CA TYR A 166 -5.95 -38.66 13.20
C TYR A 166 -6.54 -37.62 14.15
N HIS A 167 -7.31 -36.63 13.68
CA HIS A 167 -8.00 -35.69 14.57
C HIS A 167 -8.91 -36.38 15.58
N GLN A 168 -9.70 -37.36 15.12
CA GLN A 168 -10.58 -38.14 16.00
C GLN A 168 -9.77 -38.95 17.02
N ALA A 169 -8.72 -39.63 16.55
CA ALA A 169 -7.86 -40.43 17.41
C ALA A 169 -7.13 -39.58 18.47
N ALA A 170 -6.72 -38.36 18.14
CA ALA A 170 -6.06 -37.47 19.09
C ALA A 170 -6.99 -36.96 20.18
N VAL A 171 -8.23 -36.60 19.83
CA VAL A 171 -9.23 -36.21 20.83
C VAL A 171 -9.55 -37.39 21.75
N GLN A 172 -9.75 -38.58 21.18
CA GLN A 172 -9.99 -39.81 21.94
C GLN A 172 -8.83 -40.08 22.92
N ALA A 173 -7.59 -40.09 22.42
CA ALA A 173 -6.40 -40.34 23.22
C ALA A 173 -6.21 -39.29 24.33
N ALA A 174 -6.50 -38.01 24.05
CA ALA A 174 -6.40 -36.94 25.05
C ALA A 174 -7.41 -37.12 26.19
N LEU A 175 -8.63 -37.55 25.88
CA LEU A 175 -9.69 -37.81 26.87
C LEU A 175 -9.41 -39.09 27.67
N GLU A 176 -8.99 -40.16 27.02
CA GLU A 176 -8.59 -41.43 27.67
C GLU A 176 -7.41 -41.22 28.61
N ALA A 177 -6.38 -40.48 28.19
CA ALA A 177 -5.26 -40.11 29.04
C ALA A 177 -5.65 -39.24 30.24
N ALA A 178 -6.84 -38.62 30.20
CA ALA A 178 -7.41 -37.88 31.33
C ALA A 178 -8.39 -38.73 32.17
N GLY A 179 -8.48 -40.04 31.91
CA GLY A 179 -9.36 -40.97 32.62
C GLY A 179 -10.83 -40.89 32.20
N CYS A 180 -11.13 -40.27 31.05
CA CYS A 180 -12.48 -40.13 30.52
C CYS A 180 -12.66 -41.03 29.29
N ALA A 181 -13.32 -42.17 29.48
CA ALA A 181 -13.72 -43.03 28.37
C ALA A 181 -14.93 -42.42 27.66
N VAL A 182 -14.79 -42.16 26.37
CA VAL A 182 -15.83 -41.58 25.52
C VAL A 182 -16.12 -42.53 24.37
N ASP A 183 -17.40 -42.68 24.01
CA ASP A 183 -17.80 -43.43 22.81
C ASP A 183 -17.17 -42.78 21.58
N PRO A 184 -16.38 -43.51 20.75
CA PRO A 184 -15.78 -42.96 19.55
C PRO A 184 -16.81 -42.31 18.60
N ASN A 185 -18.07 -42.76 18.63
CA ASN A 185 -19.14 -42.15 17.84
C ASN A 185 -19.50 -40.72 18.27
N LEU A 186 -19.07 -40.27 19.45
CA LEU A 186 -19.24 -38.89 19.91
C LEU A 186 -18.28 -37.94 19.20
N ILE A 187 -17.13 -38.44 18.72
CA ILE A 187 -16.09 -37.63 18.08
C ILE A 187 -16.23 -37.75 16.57
N LYS A 188 -16.49 -36.63 15.92
CA LYS A 188 -16.88 -36.59 14.52
C LYS A 188 -16.11 -35.52 13.78
N SER A 189 -15.92 -35.68 12.48
CA SER A 189 -15.15 -34.72 11.69
C SER A 189 -16.02 -34.02 10.66
N ILE A 190 -15.82 -32.71 10.53
CA ILE A 190 -16.50 -31.88 9.53
C ILE A 190 -15.44 -31.21 8.68
N VAL A 191 -15.41 -31.52 7.39
CA VAL A 191 -14.61 -30.75 6.43
C VAL A 191 -15.47 -29.62 5.90
N VAL A 192 -15.05 -28.39 6.18
CA VAL A 192 -15.71 -27.18 5.69
C VAL A 192 -14.91 -26.64 4.51
N VAL A 193 -15.50 -26.68 3.32
CA VAL A 193 -14.89 -26.12 2.12
C VAL A 193 -15.36 -24.67 1.95
N VAL A 194 -14.41 -23.74 1.96
CA VAL A 194 -14.67 -22.31 1.78
C VAL A 194 -14.18 -21.89 0.40
N ASP A 195 -15.09 -21.42 -0.45
CA ASP A 195 -14.73 -20.92 -1.79
C ASP A 195 -14.17 -19.51 -1.71
N ARG A 196 -12.96 -19.32 -2.23
CA ARG A 196 -12.31 -18.01 -2.39
C ARG A 196 -13.08 -17.07 -3.32
N GLY A 197 -13.88 -17.63 -4.22
CA GLY A 197 -14.76 -16.88 -5.12
C GLY A 197 -16.06 -16.38 -4.48
N GLY A 198 -16.33 -16.72 -3.21
CA GLY A 198 -17.52 -16.26 -2.49
C GLY A 198 -18.83 -16.88 -2.96
N LYS A 199 -18.80 -18.07 -3.58
CA LYS A 199 -20.03 -18.72 -4.08
C LYS A 199 -20.90 -19.25 -2.94
N PRO A 200 -22.22 -19.07 -3.01
CA PRO A 200 -23.12 -19.34 -1.88
C PRO A 200 -23.39 -20.83 -1.64
N LYS A 201 -23.25 -21.69 -2.66
CA LYS A 201 -23.49 -23.13 -2.53
C LYS A 201 -22.51 -23.94 -3.37
N LEU A 202 -21.92 -24.94 -2.72
CA LEU A 202 -21.03 -25.92 -3.33
C LEU A 202 -21.74 -27.28 -3.41
N THR A 203 -21.41 -28.01 -4.47
CA THR A 203 -21.71 -29.43 -4.63
C THR A 203 -20.40 -30.21 -4.63
N PHE A 204 -20.42 -31.41 -4.09
CA PHE A 204 -19.20 -32.17 -3.81
C PHE A 204 -19.18 -33.51 -4.53
N LYS A 205 -18.01 -33.87 -5.08
CA LYS A 205 -17.77 -35.16 -5.75
C LYS A 205 -16.64 -35.93 -5.06
N ASN A 206 -16.64 -37.26 -5.23
CA ASN A 206 -15.59 -38.18 -4.77
C ASN A 206 -15.28 -38.13 -3.27
N GLN A 207 -16.28 -37.80 -2.45
CA GLN A 207 -16.16 -37.71 -0.99
C GLN A 207 -16.50 -39.01 -0.24
N GLN A 208 -16.74 -40.10 -0.96
CA GLN A 208 -17.28 -41.34 -0.40
C GLN A 208 -16.40 -41.90 0.72
N PHE A 209 -15.07 -41.88 0.52
CA PHE A 209 -14.11 -42.33 1.53
C PHE A 209 -14.20 -41.52 2.83
N LEU A 210 -14.39 -40.19 2.76
CA LEU A 210 -14.57 -39.34 3.94
C LEU A 210 -15.83 -39.73 4.71
N VAL A 211 -16.91 -39.98 3.97
CA VAL A 211 -18.20 -40.38 4.55
C VAL A 211 -18.10 -41.76 5.21
N GLU A 212 -17.37 -42.70 4.60
CA GLU A 212 -17.10 -44.04 5.14
C GLU A 212 -16.25 -44.00 6.43
N HIS A 213 -15.35 -43.02 6.56
CA HIS A 213 -14.55 -42.79 7.78
C HIS A 213 -15.23 -41.81 8.76
N GLY A 214 -16.55 -41.67 8.68
CA GLY A 214 -17.35 -40.96 9.69
C GLY A 214 -17.28 -39.43 9.60
N ALA A 215 -16.73 -38.87 8.53
CA ALA A 215 -16.71 -37.43 8.30
C ALA A 215 -17.94 -36.94 7.51
N ARG A 216 -18.20 -35.63 7.59
CA ARG A 216 -19.11 -34.93 6.68
C ARG A 216 -18.41 -33.79 6.00
N VAL A 217 -18.83 -33.53 4.78
CA VAL A 217 -18.34 -32.45 3.95
C VAL A 217 -19.45 -31.44 3.78
N VAL A 218 -19.14 -30.17 4.02
CA VAL A 218 -20.09 -29.07 3.84
C VAL A 218 -19.42 -27.84 3.25
N GLY A 219 -20.23 -26.99 2.61
CA GLY A 219 -19.85 -25.60 2.34
C GLY A 219 -20.02 -24.76 3.61
N LEU A 220 -19.72 -23.46 3.52
CA LEU A 220 -19.80 -22.53 4.65
C LEU A 220 -21.21 -22.44 5.28
N ASP A 221 -22.28 -22.78 4.55
CA ASP A 221 -23.67 -22.75 5.01
C ASP A 221 -24.09 -24.00 5.82
N GLY A 222 -23.30 -25.07 5.80
CA GLY A 222 -23.65 -26.35 6.41
C GLY A 222 -23.31 -26.55 7.90
N PRO A 223 -22.22 -26.00 8.48
CA PRO A 223 -21.80 -26.36 9.84
C PRO A 223 -22.86 -26.09 10.89
N SER A 224 -23.59 -24.97 10.81
CA SER A 224 -24.65 -24.63 11.76
C SER A 224 -25.73 -25.70 11.87
N HIS A 225 -26.14 -26.26 10.74
CA HIS A 225 -27.15 -27.32 10.70
C HIS A 225 -26.62 -28.60 11.35
N LEU A 226 -25.40 -29.02 11.00
CA LEU A 226 -24.79 -30.24 11.52
C LEU A 226 -24.53 -30.16 13.02
N LEU A 227 -23.97 -29.05 13.50
CA LEU A 227 -23.68 -28.84 14.92
C LEU A 227 -24.96 -28.77 15.75
N SER A 228 -26.06 -28.21 15.22
CA SER A 228 -27.33 -28.12 15.95
C SER A 228 -28.10 -29.44 16.04
N ARG A 229 -28.02 -30.30 15.01
CA ARG A 229 -28.82 -31.53 14.92
C ARG A 229 -28.08 -32.81 15.30
N GLY A 230 -26.75 -32.79 15.22
CA GLY A 230 -25.92 -33.98 15.38
C GLY A 230 -25.97 -34.92 14.18
N PHE A 231 -25.02 -35.86 14.14
CA PHE A 231 -24.97 -36.91 13.11
C PHE A 231 -25.81 -38.13 13.46
N ASP A 232 -25.75 -38.52 14.72
CA ASP A 232 -26.49 -39.62 15.33
C ASP A 232 -27.08 -39.07 16.64
N LYS A 233 -28.23 -39.56 17.12
CA LYS A 233 -28.92 -39.02 18.31
C LYS A 233 -28.07 -39.17 19.58
N CYS A 234 -27.14 -38.26 19.82
CA CYS A 234 -26.35 -38.15 21.02
C CYS A 234 -26.67 -36.83 21.73
N TRP A 235 -26.80 -36.87 23.06
CA TRP A 235 -27.15 -35.71 23.87
C TRP A 235 -26.25 -35.63 25.10
N LEU A 236 -25.32 -34.67 25.09
CA LEU A 236 -24.49 -34.28 26.22
C LEU A 236 -25.20 -33.22 27.06
N SER A 237 -25.13 -33.37 28.38
CA SER A 237 -25.57 -32.32 29.29
C SER A 237 -24.61 -31.13 29.29
N VAL A 238 -25.04 -29.99 29.83
CA VAL A 238 -24.18 -28.80 30.02
C VAL A 238 -22.93 -29.14 30.84
N SER A 239 -23.08 -29.96 31.89
CA SER A 239 -21.95 -30.41 32.70
C SER A 239 -20.98 -31.30 31.94
N ASP A 240 -21.47 -32.15 31.04
CA ASP A 240 -20.60 -32.99 30.21
C ASP A 240 -19.77 -32.13 29.27
N VAL A 241 -20.40 -31.17 28.59
CA VAL A 241 -19.72 -30.23 27.68
C VAL A 241 -18.62 -29.47 28.42
N GLN A 242 -18.92 -28.90 29.59
CA GLN A 242 -17.94 -28.15 30.40
C GLN A 242 -16.80 -29.04 30.92
N ASN A 243 -17.10 -30.28 31.31
CA ASN A 243 -16.06 -31.21 31.77
C ASN A 243 -15.13 -31.61 30.62
N LEU A 244 -15.69 -31.97 29.45
CA LEU A 244 -14.91 -32.32 28.25
C LEU A 244 -14.02 -31.16 27.80
N GLU A 245 -14.57 -29.94 27.76
CA GLU A 245 -13.81 -28.72 27.48
C GLU A 245 -12.58 -28.61 28.39
N ARG A 246 -12.78 -28.72 29.70
CA ARG A 246 -11.71 -28.60 30.70
C ARG A 246 -10.65 -29.68 30.52
N LEU A 247 -11.05 -30.93 30.25
CA LEU A 247 -10.12 -32.04 30.04
C LEU A 247 -9.25 -31.83 28.80
N ILE A 248 -9.84 -31.37 27.70
CA ILE A 248 -9.12 -31.09 26.45
C ILE A 248 -8.17 -29.89 26.64
N LEU A 249 -8.63 -28.80 27.29
CA LEU A 249 -7.79 -27.64 27.57
C LEU A 249 -6.53 -27.99 28.37
N ALA A 250 -6.65 -28.90 29.34
CA ALA A 250 -5.53 -29.34 30.17
C ALA A 250 -4.47 -30.13 29.39
N ARG A 251 -4.79 -30.63 28.19
CA ARG A 251 -3.90 -31.44 27.34
C ARG A 251 -3.36 -30.68 26.13
N ARG A 252 -3.85 -29.47 25.86
CA ARG A 252 -3.44 -28.68 24.70
C ARG A 252 -1.96 -28.31 24.79
N LEU A 253 -1.25 -28.53 23.68
CA LEU A 253 0.12 -28.07 23.51
C LEU A 253 0.13 -26.61 23.02
N ARG A 254 1.19 -25.87 23.36
CA ARG A 254 1.48 -24.62 22.67
C ARG A 254 1.93 -24.95 21.26
N ASP A 255 1.50 -24.16 20.28
CA ASP A 255 1.97 -24.30 18.90
C ASP A 255 3.36 -23.65 18.76
N PRO A 256 4.46 -24.42 18.64
CA PRO A 256 5.80 -23.88 18.48
C PRO A 256 6.26 -23.96 17.01
N ARG A 257 5.35 -24.26 16.07
CA ARG A 257 5.74 -24.66 14.71
C ARG A 257 6.31 -23.47 13.96
N TYR A 258 7.57 -23.64 13.58
CA TYR A 258 8.32 -22.72 12.76
C TYR A 258 8.47 -23.33 11.37
N TYR A 259 8.10 -22.57 10.35
CA TYR A 259 8.12 -23.03 8.97
C TYR A 259 9.13 -22.21 8.17
N SER A 260 10.15 -22.86 7.62
CA SER A 260 11.22 -22.21 6.86
C SER A 260 10.73 -21.47 5.60
N GLU A 261 9.60 -21.92 5.07
CA GLU A 261 8.90 -21.42 3.90
C GLU A 261 8.03 -20.19 4.18
N ASN A 262 7.72 -19.92 5.46
CA ASN A 262 6.92 -18.75 5.83
C ASN A 262 7.70 -17.47 5.55
N VAL A 263 6.98 -16.45 5.08
CA VAL A 263 7.52 -15.12 4.80
C VAL A 263 6.90 -14.15 5.80
N CYS A 264 7.74 -13.45 6.55
CA CYS A 264 7.31 -12.31 7.35
C CYS A 264 7.65 -11.02 6.63
N PHE A 265 6.67 -10.13 6.48
CA PHE A 265 6.82 -8.86 5.78
C PHE A 265 7.17 -7.73 6.76
N ASN A 266 8.23 -6.99 6.45
CA ASN A 266 8.68 -5.83 7.21
C ASN A 266 8.51 -4.54 6.38
N LEU A 267 7.45 -4.50 5.56
CA LEU A 267 7.17 -3.37 4.68
C LEU A 267 6.76 -2.14 5.51
N THR A 268 7.59 -1.12 5.49
CA THR A 268 7.30 0.16 6.16
C THR A 268 6.76 1.20 5.17
N PRO A 269 6.09 2.29 5.62
CA PRO A 269 5.67 3.36 4.74
C PRO A 269 6.81 3.94 3.89
N GLY A 270 8.02 4.03 4.45
CA GLY A 270 9.20 4.52 3.73
C GLY A 270 9.66 3.57 2.63
N LEU A 271 9.70 2.26 2.91
CA LEU A 271 10.01 1.27 1.88
C LEU A 271 8.95 1.28 0.78
N LEU A 272 7.67 1.35 1.15
CA LEU A 272 6.58 1.43 0.17
C LEU A 272 6.68 2.69 -0.71
N ASN A 273 7.02 3.85 -0.13
CA ASN A 273 7.25 5.05 -0.93
C ASN A 273 8.40 4.87 -1.92
N GLN A 274 9.48 4.20 -1.54
CA GLN A 274 10.58 3.90 -2.46
C GLN A 274 10.12 2.96 -3.59
N VAL A 275 9.32 1.93 -3.29
CA VAL A 275 8.71 1.06 -4.31
C VAL A 275 7.84 1.89 -5.28
N ARG A 276 6.99 2.78 -4.78
CA ARG A 276 6.17 3.67 -5.63
C ARG A 276 7.03 4.55 -6.55
N LEU A 277 8.12 5.10 -6.02
CA LEU A 277 9.04 5.94 -6.80
C LEU A 277 9.75 5.12 -7.89
N LEU A 278 10.13 3.87 -7.61
CA LEU A 278 10.72 2.95 -8.60
C LEU A 278 9.72 2.56 -9.69
N ASP A 279 8.47 2.25 -9.32
CA ASP A 279 7.39 1.99 -10.29
C ASP A 279 7.19 3.20 -11.22
N MET A 280 7.24 4.41 -10.66
CA MET A 280 7.16 5.65 -11.45
C MET A 280 8.39 5.86 -12.34
N GLU A 281 9.61 5.58 -11.87
CA GLU A 281 10.81 5.64 -12.70
C GLU A 281 10.70 4.69 -13.89
N HIS A 282 10.28 3.45 -13.65
CA HIS A 282 10.11 2.46 -14.71
C HIS A 282 9.03 2.88 -15.72
N ARG A 283 7.87 3.35 -15.25
CA ARG A 283 6.75 3.75 -16.12
C ARG A 283 6.99 5.03 -16.90
N PHE A 284 7.68 6.01 -16.30
CA PHE A 284 7.74 7.37 -16.84
C PHE A 284 9.16 7.85 -17.18
N GLY A 285 10.19 7.04 -16.91
CA GLY A 285 11.59 7.39 -17.18
C GLY A 285 12.13 8.54 -16.32
N VAL A 286 11.49 8.81 -15.17
CA VAL A 286 11.91 9.89 -14.26
C VAL A 286 12.82 9.30 -13.18
N PRO A 287 14.10 9.71 -13.10
CA PRO A 287 14.98 9.25 -12.03
C PRO A 287 14.36 9.53 -10.66
N VAL A 288 14.46 8.57 -9.75
CA VAL A 288 13.87 8.68 -8.40
C VAL A 288 14.31 9.97 -7.72
N GLU A 289 15.56 10.42 -7.86
CA GLU A 289 16.11 11.69 -7.32
C GLU A 289 15.43 12.95 -7.85
N GLN A 290 14.78 12.87 -9.00
CA GLN A 290 14.11 13.98 -9.66
C GLN A 290 12.58 13.92 -9.53
N ASN A 291 12.04 12.84 -8.99
CA ASN A 291 10.63 12.72 -8.69
C ASN A 291 10.30 13.43 -7.36
N VAL A 292 9.46 14.45 -7.44
CA VAL A 292 8.95 15.17 -6.28
C VAL A 292 7.50 14.75 -6.06
N THR A 293 7.23 14.11 -4.93
CA THR A 293 5.89 13.64 -4.53
C THR A 293 5.55 14.17 -3.14
N TYR A 294 4.30 14.61 -2.94
CA TYR A 294 3.79 15.15 -1.67
C TYR A 294 2.25 15.28 -1.70
N ASN A 295 1.61 15.59 -0.56
CA ASN A 295 0.16 15.85 -0.51
C ASN A 295 -0.20 17.21 -1.15
N ALA A 296 -1.23 17.23 -2.00
CA ALA A 296 -1.66 18.41 -2.76
C ALA A 296 -1.86 19.69 -1.94
N ALA A 297 -2.19 19.60 -0.65
CA ALA A 297 -2.33 20.75 0.23
C ALA A 297 -1.05 21.62 0.31
N LEU A 298 0.14 21.04 0.09
CA LEU A 298 1.39 21.84 0.03
C LEU A 298 1.43 22.77 -1.18
N ASN A 299 0.54 22.59 -2.17
CA ASN A 299 0.49 23.53 -3.28
C ASN A 299 -0.04 24.91 -2.88
N ASP A 300 -0.78 25.03 -1.77
CA ASP A 300 -1.24 26.31 -1.21
C ASP A 300 -0.14 27.11 -0.49
N LEU A 301 1.06 26.54 -0.37
CA LEU A 301 2.19 27.25 0.22
C LEU A 301 2.66 28.41 -0.63
N SER A 302 2.66 29.59 -0.01
CA SER A 302 3.33 30.78 -0.53
C SER A 302 4.84 30.55 -0.60
N MET A 303 5.44 30.89 -1.74
CA MET A 303 6.89 30.83 -1.96
C MET A 303 7.55 32.21 -1.79
N ALA A 304 6.91 33.10 -1.01
CA ALA A 304 7.45 34.42 -0.71
C ALA A 304 8.87 34.32 -0.12
N GLY A 305 9.76 35.24 -0.51
CA GLY A 305 11.15 35.24 -0.08
C GLY A 305 12.08 34.26 -0.83
N LEU A 306 11.55 33.28 -1.57
CA LEU A 306 12.37 32.35 -2.36
C LEU A 306 12.57 32.84 -3.81
N SER A 307 13.82 32.78 -4.27
CA SER A 307 14.15 32.87 -5.70
C SER A 307 13.70 31.62 -6.46
N GLY A 308 13.64 31.70 -7.80
CA GLY A 308 13.29 30.54 -8.64
C GLY A 308 14.24 29.35 -8.43
N SER A 309 15.54 29.60 -8.21
CA SER A 309 16.51 28.54 -7.91
C SER A 309 16.27 27.93 -6.52
N GLN A 310 16.04 28.75 -5.49
CA GLN A 310 15.73 28.25 -4.15
C GLN A 310 14.43 27.44 -4.11
N GLN A 311 13.42 27.79 -4.92
CA GLN A 311 12.22 26.96 -5.05
C GLN A 311 12.53 25.56 -5.60
N ASN A 312 13.45 25.43 -6.56
CA ASN A 312 13.86 24.10 -7.06
C ASN A 312 14.44 23.25 -5.92
N PHE A 313 15.33 23.82 -5.11
CA PHE A 313 15.91 23.13 -3.97
C PHE A 313 14.88 22.80 -2.89
N PHE A 314 13.99 23.74 -2.56
CA PHE A 314 12.89 23.51 -1.62
C PHE A 314 12.10 22.26 -2.00
N TRP A 315 11.66 22.16 -3.25
CA TRP A 315 10.86 21.02 -3.68
C TRP A 315 11.64 19.71 -3.82
N LEU A 316 12.93 19.78 -4.15
CA LEU A 316 13.82 18.60 -4.07
C LEU A 316 13.93 18.08 -2.63
N ILE A 317 14.00 18.98 -1.64
CA ILE A 317 14.00 18.60 -0.22
C ILE A 317 12.66 18.00 0.18
N VAL A 318 11.54 18.54 -0.30
CA VAL A 318 10.21 17.92 -0.11
C VAL A 318 10.19 16.51 -0.67
N GLY A 319 10.70 16.29 -1.89
CA GLY A 319 10.82 14.95 -2.47
C GLY A 319 11.70 14.01 -1.65
N GLN A 320 12.77 14.53 -1.02
CA GLN A 320 13.62 13.76 -0.12
C GLN A 320 12.91 13.39 1.20
N LEU A 321 12.15 14.32 1.77
CA LEU A 321 11.31 14.07 2.95
C LEU A 321 10.26 12.99 2.65
N PHE A 322 9.64 13.03 1.47
CA PHE A 322 8.69 11.99 1.05
C PHE A 322 9.34 10.60 0.98
N ARG A 323 10.48 10.50 0.30
CA ARG A 323 11.24 9.25 0.15
C ARG A 323 11.69 8.66 1.48
N ASN A 324 12.04 9.52 2.43
CA ASN A 324 12.52 9.13 3.74
C ASN A 324 11.39 9.03 4.79
N ALA A 325 10.12 8.93 4.37
CA ALA A 325 8.97 8.83 5.29
C ALA A 325 8.92 9.96 6.35
N GLY A 326 9.34 11.17 5.97
CA GLY A 326 9.35 12.35 6.82
C GLY A 326 10.45 12.36 7.90
N GLN A 327 11.37 11.40 7.88
CA GLN A 327 12.55 11.39 8.74
C GLN A 327 13.46 12.61 8.44
N PRO A 328 14.24 13.08 9.42
CA PRO A 328 15.16 14.20 9.23
C PRO A 328 16.06 14.01 8.01
N VAL A 329 16.23 15.08 7.23
CA VAL A 329 17.04 15.08 6.01
C VAL A 329 18.29 15.90 6.26
N VAL A 330 19.46 15.32 5.95
CA VAL A 330 20.75 16.01 5.96
C VAL A 330 21.39 15.86 4.59
N LEU A 331 21.62 16.98 3.90
CA LEU A 331 22.19 17.02 2.56
C LEU A 331 23.43 17.90 2.53
N THR A 332 24.53 17.37 2.03
CA THR A 332 25.76 18.13 1.79
C THR A 332 25.58 19.08 0.60
N ALA A 333 26.40 20.14 0.55
CA ALA A 333 26.48 21.04 -0.59
C ALA A 333 26.75 20.29 -1.91
N ARG A 334 27.53 19.21 -1.87
CA ARG A 334 27.82 18.38 -3.06
C ARG A 334 26.57 17.66 -3.55
N GLU A 335 25.79 17.08 -2.63
CA GLU A 335 24.52 16.40 -2.96
C GLU A 335 23.50 17.39 -3.49
N LEU A 336 23.32 18.53 -2.82
CA LEU A 336 22.43 19.61 -3.27
C LEU A 336 22.82 20.08 -4.69
N LYS A 337 24.09 20.42 -4.93
CA LYS A 337 24.56 20.85 -6.26
C LYS A 337 24.27 19.80 -7.33
N LYS A 338 24.48 18.52 -7.02
CA LYS A 338 24.19 17.41 -7.94
C LYS A 338 22.69 17.28 -8.21
N MET A 339 21.85 17.23 -7.18
CA MET A 339 20.39 17.08 -7.30
C MET A 339 19.76 18.26 -8.07
N GLY A 340 20.25 19.48 -7.82
CA GLY A 340 19.79 20.70 -8.47
C GLY A 340 20.42 21.00 -9.83
N ASP A 341 21.39 20.19 -10.31
CA ASP A 341 22.22 20.47 -11.50
C ASP A 341 22.82 21.89 -11.48
N TYR A 342 23.36 22.28 -10.32
CA TYR A 342 23.99 23.57 -10.11
C TYR A 342 25.44 23.52 -10.60
N ARG A 343 25.69 24.13 -11.77
CA ARG A 343 26.98 24.06 -12.48
C ARG A 343 27.97 25.18 -12.12
N SER A 344 27.54 26.19 -11.36
CA SER A 344 28.44 27.30 -11.00
C SER A 344 29.50 26.88 -9.97
N ASN A 345 30.73 27.33 -10.22
CA ASN A 345 31.86 27.16 -9.32
C ASN A 345 31.87 28.20 -8.19
N GLU A 346 30.94 29.17 -8.18
CA GLU A 346 30.83 30.20 -7.14
C GLU A 346 30.30 29.61 -5.83
N VAL A 347 31.21 29.11 -5.00
CA VAL A 347 30.89 28.51 -3.70
C VAL A 347 30.17 29.49 -2.78
N ASN A 348 30.59 30.75 -2.74
CA ASN A 348 30.00 31.77 -1.86
C ASN A 348 28.55 32.09 -2.24
N GLN A 349 28.26 32.18 -3.54
CA GLN A 349 26.90 32.43 -4.04
C GLN A 349 25.98 31.25 -3.70
N PHE A 350 26.46 30.01 -3.91
CA PHE A 350 25.72 28.81 -3.54
C PHE A 350 25.41 28.76 -2.04
N ASN A 351 26.42 28.99 -1.19
CA ASN A 351 26.26 28.96 0.26
C ASN A 351 25.26 30.04 0.73
N LYS A 352 25.32 31.24 0.16
CA LYS A 352 24.38 32.32 0.44
C LYS A 352 22.95 31.93 0.04
N ALA A 353 22.77 31.30 -1.12
CA ALA A 353 21.47 30.82 -1.58
C ALA A 353 20.89 29.75 -0.65
N MET A 354 21.72 28.80 -0.19
CA MET A 354 21.29 27.73 0.73
C MET A 354 20.98 28.25 2.12
N SER A 355 21.78 29.20 2.63
CA SER A 355 21.52 29.88 3.90
C SER A 355 20.20 30.64 3.87
N GLY A 356 19.94 31.36 2.76
CA GLY A 356 18.67 32.06 2.56
C GLY A 356 17.47 31.11 2.42
N LEU A 357 17.65 29.94 1.79
CA LEU A 357 16.61 28.91 1.72
C LEU A 357 16.29 28.36 3.11
N ALA A 358 17.30 27.99 3.88
CA ALA A 358 17.15 27.48 5.24
C ALA A 358 16.43 28.49 6.14
N ALA A 359 16.83 29.76 6.10
CA ALA A 359 16.18 30.83 6.86
C ALA A 359 14.69 30.98 6.53
N VAL A 360 14.30 30.90 5.25
CA VAL A 360 12.89 30.94 4.86
C VAL A 360 12.15 29.69 5.32
N MET A 361 12.72 28.50 5.15
CA MET A 361 12.12 27.24 5.64
C MET A 361 11.91 27.26 7.16
N TRP A 362 12.87 27.79 7.92
CA TRP A 362 12.77 27.93 9.38
C TRP A 362 11.53 28.73 9.81
N THR A 363 11.14 29.73 9.03
CA THR A 363 9.95 30.56 9.33
C THR A 363 8.62 29.90 8.96
N MET A 364 8.64 28.81 8.19
CA MET A 364 7.42 28.11 7.82
C MET A 364 6.91 27.25 8.98
N PRO A 365 5.59 27.11 9.17
CA PRO A 365 5.03 26.44 10.34
C PRO A 365 5.32 24.93 10.40
N PHE A 366 5.73 24.32 9.29
CA PHE A 366 5.90 22.88 9.13
C PHE A 366 7.20 22.33 9.70
N PHE A 367 8.27 23.12 9.65
CA PHE A 367 9.60 22.67 10.01
C PHE A 367 9.83 22.90 11.51
N ALA A 368 10.34 21.86 12.17
CA ALA A 368 10.86 21.97 13.53
C ALA A 368 12.25 22.62 13.51
N SER A 369 13.06 22.29 12.48
CA SER A 369 14.32 22.95 12.19
C SER A 369 14.66 22.94 10.69
N ALA A 370 15.44 23.94 10.27
CA ALA A 370 15.96 24.10 8.93
C ALA A 370 17.23 24.98 8.97
N GLU A 371 18.41 24.37 8.90
CA GLU A 371 19.70 25.03 9.13
C GLU A 371 20.71 24.67 8.05
N TYR A 372 21.50 25.65 7.62
CA TYR A 372 22.60 25.44 6.68
C TYR A 372 23.94 25.82 7.31
N GLU A 373 24.66 24.82 7.80
CA GLU A 373 25.93 25.00 8.52
C GLU A 373 26.99 24.02 8.02
N SER A 374 28.26 24.44 8.06
CA SER A 374 29.38 23.60 7.60
C SER A 374 29.13 22.90 6.25
N ARG A 375 28.48 23.62 5.32
CA ARG A 375 28.10 23.14 3.98
C ARG A 375 27.14 21.95 3.98
N LYS A 376 26.29 21.83 5.01
CA LYS A 376 25.23 20.83 5.11
C LYS A 376 23.91 21.53 5.42
N LEU A 377 22.86 21.13 4.72
CA LEU A 377 21.49 21.52 5.01
C LEU A 377 20.83 20.41 5.85
N ALA A 378 20.38 20.74 7.05
CA ALA A 378 19.61 19.84 7.90
C ALA A 378 18.17 20.35 8.02
N VAL A 379 17.19 19.46 7.80
CA VAL A 379 15.76 19.80 7.82
C VAL A 379 14.99 18.75 8.58
N THR A 380 14.18 19.19 9.54
CA THR A 380 13.30 18.32 10.36
C THR A 380 11.87 18.84 10.33
N LEU A 381 10.90 17.95 10.12
CA LEU A 381 9.47 18.28 10.19
C LEU A 381 8.96 18.21 11.62
N LYS A 382 7.97 19.05 11.95
CA LYS A 382 7.15 18.81 13.16
C LYS A 382 6.29 17.57 12.92
N ARG A 383 6.15 16.74 13.96
CA ARG A 383 5.46 15.43 13.90
C ARG A 383 4.09 15.48 13.22
N GLN A 384 3.29 16.50 13.52
CA GLN A 384 1.94 16.67 12.96
C GLN A 384 1.89 16.87 11.44
N TYR A 385 3.00 17.29 10.82
CA TYR A 385 3.07 17.54 9.36
C TYR A 385 3.79 16.44 8.59
N VAL A 386 4.36 15.44 9.27
CA VAL A 386 4.96 14.27 8.61
C VAL A 386 4.00 13.65 7.57
N PRO A 387 2.71 13.39 7.89
CA PRO A 387 1.75 12.87 6.91
C PRO A 387 1.67 13.70 5.62
N THR A 388 1.62 15.02 5.73
CA THR A 388 1.48 15.94 4.58
C THR A 388 2.67 15.88 3.62
N PHE A 389 3.87 15.61 4.15
CA PHE A 389 5.09 15.56 3.34
C PHE A 389 5.46 14.14 2.90
N SER A 390 4.98 13.10 3.58
CA SER A 390 5.51 11.74 3.38
C SER A 390 4.51 10.62 3.26
N MET A 391 3.21 10.84 3.49
CA MET A 391 2.21 9.80 3.22
C MET A 391 1.71 9.92 1.79
N TYR A 392 1.65 8.79 1.10
CA TYR A 392 1.03 8.69 -0.21
C TYR A 392 -0.46 8.38 -0.06
N SER A 393 -1.30 9.15 -0.75
CA SER A 393 -2.75 9.04 -0.73
C SER A 393 -3.33 9.39 -2.11
N SER A 394 -4.65 9.30 -2.28
CA SER A 394 -5.35 9.79 -3.48
C SER A 394 -5.10 11.28 -3.74
N GLU A 395 -4.85 12.06 -2.69
CA GLU A 395 -4.47 13.48 -2.74
C GLU A 395 -3.00 13.74 -3.05
N SER A 396 -2.17 12.71 -3.22
CA SER A 396 -0.75 12.92 -3.55
C SER A 396 -0.57 13.37 -4.99
N ILE A 397 0.31 14.35 -5.16
CA ILE A 397 0.72 14.85 -6.46
C ILE A 397 2.20 14.53 -6.63
N SER A 398 2.55 14.14 -7.85
CA SER A 398 3.92 13.94 -8.27
C SER A 398 4.22 14.73 -9.52
N TRP A 399 5.45 15.25 -9.63
CA TRP A 399 5.95 15.86 -10.87
C TRP A 399 7.47 15.73 -10.98
N ASN A 400 7.98 15.92 -12.20
CA ASN A 400 9.39 15.78 -12.53
C ASN A 400 10.14 17.10 -12.36
N ASN A 401 11.10 17.13 -11.42
CA ASN A 401 11.91 18.31 -11.15
C ASN A 401 12.78 18.75 -12.33
N LEU A 402 13.12 17.82 -13.25
CA LEU A 402 13.83 18.16 -14.48
C LEU A 402 13.03 19.11 -15.38
N LEU A 403 11.70 19.02 -15.35
CA LEU A 403 10.80 19.94 -16.04
C LEU A 403 10.62 21.22 -15.22
N PHE A 404 10.30 21.07 -13.94
CA PHE A 404 10.03 22.21 -13.04
C PHE A 404 11.17 23.23 -13.03
N ARG A 405 12.43 22.77 -12.95
CA ARG A 405 13.62 23.63 -12.87
C ARG A 405 13.81 24.53 -14.09
N LYS A 406 13.28 24.13 -15.25
CA LYS A 406 13.41 24.84 -16.53
C LYS A 406 12.38 25.97 -16.71
N ILE A 407 11.39 26.05 -15.82
CA ILE A 407 10.54 27.22 -15.67
C ILE A 407 11.39 28.36 -15.09
N GLY A 408 11.63 29.42 -15.87
CA GLY A 408 12.62 30.44 -15.56
C GLY A 408 12.17 31.44 -14.50
N ASN A 409 10.87 31.67 -14.35
CA ASN A 409 10.33 32.62 -13.39
C ASN A 409 9.69 31.94 -12.17
N LYS A 410 9.69 32.64 -11.02
CA LYS A 410 9.19 32.11 -9.75
C LYS A 410 7.65 32.00 -9.68
N PHE A 411 6.96 32.86 -10.41
CA PHE A 411 5.49 32.89 -10.47
C PHE A 411 4.96 31.71 -11.30
N GLY A 412 5.58 31.43 -12.44
CA GLY A 412 5.25 30.27 -13.27
C GLY A 412 5.50 28.95 -12.56
N LYS A 413 6.56 28.84 -11.74
CA LYS A 413 6.77 27.67 -10.86
C LYS A 413 5.61 27.46 -9.89
N THR A 414 5.12 28.55 -9.30
CA THR A 414 4.00 28.50 -8.37
C THR A 414 2.70 28.12 -9.07
N LEU A 415 2.43 28.71 -10.24
CA LEU A 415 1.28 28.36 -11.07
C LEU A 415 1.37 26.92 -11.59
N PHE A 416 2.54 26.45 -12.03
CA PHE A 416 2.76 25.06 -12.47
C PHE A 416 2.22 24.06 -11.45
N ARG A 417 2.62 24.21 -10.18
CA ARG A 417 2.17 23.34 -9.08
C ARG A 417 0.65 23.30 -8.95
N LYS A 418 0.01 24.47 -9.03
CA LYS A 418 -1.46 24.58 -8.98
C LYS A 418 -2.16 24.00 -10.20
N LEU A 419 -1.62 24.21 -11.40
CA LEU A 419 -2.22 23.64 -12.61
C LEU A 419 -2.03 22.12 -12.67
N VAL A 420 -0.91 21.57 -12.19
CA VAL A 420 -0.71 20.12 -12.05
C VAL A 420 -1.75 19.53 -11.10
N GLN A 421 -2.06 20.19 -9.98
CA GLN A 421 -3.10 19.75 -9.04
C GLN A 421 -4.48 19.62 -9.70
N CYS A 422 -4.81 20.53 -10.61
CA CYS A 422 -6.09 20.54 -11.30
C CYS A 422 -6.04 19.87 -12.69
N ALA A 423 -4.99 19.07 -12.96
CA ALA A 423 -4.72 18.58 -14.32
C ALA A 423 -5.84 17.69 -14.88
N ASN A 424 -6.42 16.85 -14.02
CA ASN A 424 -7.53 15.96 -14.36
C ASN A 424 -8.81 16.75 -14.73
N ASP A 425 -9.04 17.90 -14.10
CA ASP A 425 -10.22 18.71 -14.32
C ASP A 425 -10.09 19.62 -15.55
N GLY A 426 -8.85 19.99 -15.91
CA GLY A 426 -8.56 20.91 -16.99
C GLY A 426 -8.93 22.37 -16.67
N TYR A 427 -9.19 22.65 -15.40
CA TYR A 427 -9.72 23.94 -14.95
C TYR A 427 -9.27 24.24 -13.52
N CYS A 428 -8.84 25.48 -13.27
CA CYS A 428 -8.42 25.94 -11.95
C CYS A 428 -8.92 27.37 -11.71
N ALA A 429 -9.90 27.53 -10.81
CA ALA A 429 -10.40 28.83 -10.37
C ALA A 429 -9.66 29.29 -9.12
N LEU A 430 -9.06 30.48 -9.16
CA LEU A 430 -8.33 31.06 -8.04
C LEU A 430 -8.88 32.45 -7.70
N PRO A 431 -9.43 32.64 -6.48
CA PRO A 431 -9.74 33.96 -5.97
C PRO A 431 -8.50 34.87 -6.01
N ILE A 432 -8.70 36.15 -6.32
CA ILE A 432 -7.57 37.07 -6.52
C ILE A 432 -6.71 37.24 -5.27
N GLN A 433 -7.29 37.10 -4.07
CA GLN A 433 -6.57 37.17 -2.80
C GLN A 433 -5.71 35.93 -2.56
N ASP A 434 -6.26 34.75 -2.84
CA ASP A 434 -5.52 33.49 -2.73
C ASP A 434 -4.38 33.46 -3.74
N LEU A 435 -4.61 33.93 -4.96
CA LEU A 435 -3.57 34.07 -5.97
C LEU A 435 -2.47 35.04 -5.52
N ARG A 436 -2.81 36.19 -4.92
CA ARG A 436 -1.82 37.13 -4.36
C ARG A 436 -0.98 36.48 -3.27
N HIS A 437 -1.63 35.78 -2.34
CA HIS A 437 -0.97 35.09 -1.24
C HIS A 437 -0.01 34.02 -1.78
N LEU A 438 -0.52 33.18 -2.68
CA LEU A 438 0.22 32.07 -3.28
C LEU A 438 1.45 32.55 -4.07
N LEU A 439 1.28 33.57 -4.92
CA LEU A 439 2.39 34.17 -5.68
C LEU A 439 3.40 34.91 -4.77
N GLY A 440 3.03 35.22 -3.52
CA GLY A 440 3.89 35.92 -2.58
C GLY A 440 4.23 37.34 -3.05
N VAL A 441 3.28 38.03 -3.68
CA VAL A 441 3.48 39.41 -4.16
C VAL A 441 3.39 40.41 -3.00
N PRO A 442 4.15 41.52 -3.04
CA PRO A 442 4.03 42.59 -2.05
C PRO A 442 2.61 43.15 -1.95
N LYS A 443 2.18 43.58 -0.75
CA LYS A 443 0.84 44.15 -0.51
C LYS A 443 0.48 45.29 -1.48
N GLY A 444 1.47 46.10 -1.88
CA GLY A 444 1.30 47.23 -2.80
C GLY A 444 1.20 46.88 -4.28
N TYR A 445 1.35 45.61 -4.69
CA TYR A 445 1.20 45.23 -6.10
C TYR A 445 -0.20 45.59 -6.60
N ARG A 446 -0.28 46.23 -7.76
CA ARG A 446 -1.52 46.52 -8.48
C ARG A 446 -1.97 45.31 -9.30
N ASN A 447 -3.26 45.23 -9.60
CA ASN A 447 -3.81 44.09 -10.35
C ASN A 447 -3.18 43.93 -11.74
N ASN A 448 -2.85 45.03 -12.44
CA ASN A 448 -2.16 44.96 -13.73
C ASN A 448 -0.75 44.36 -13.62
N GLN A 449 -0.04 44.59 -12.51
CA GLN A 449 1.27 43.97 -12.26
C GLN A 449 1.13 42.47 -12.02
N ILE A 450 0.07 42.03 -11.33
CA ILE A 450 -0.23 40.60 -11.14
C ILE A 450 -0.56 39.94 -12.47
N LEU A 451 -1.45 40.54 -13.27
CA LEU A 451 -1.80 40.02 -14.60
C LEU A 451 -0.55 39.90 -15.49
N LYS A 452 0.34 40.89 -15.48
CA LYS A 452 1.63 40.81 -16.17
C LYS A 452 2.46 39.60 -15.72
N GLN A 453 2.52 39.31 -14.41
CA GLN A 453 3.24 38.12 -13.94
C GLN A 453 2.58 36.81 -14.38
N ILE A 454 1.26 36.79 -14.55
CA ILE A 454 0.52 35.64 -15.10
C ILE A 454 0.87 35.48 -16.57
N ASP A 455 0.80 36.54 -17.37
CA ASP A 455 1.16 36.55 -18.80
C ASP A 455 2.59 36.05 -19.01
N ASP A 456 3.56 36.63 -18.28
CA ASP A 456 4.96 36.21 -18.32
C ASP A 456 5.13 34.72 -17.94
N SER A 457 4.25 34.20 -17.09
CA SER A 457 4.26 32.78 -16.69
C SER A 457 3.64 31.86 -17.75
N MET A 458 2.66 32.32 -18.53
CA MET A 458 2.02 31.50 -19.57
C MET A 458 3.03 31.05 -20.62
N ILE A 459 4.01 31.89 -20.95
CA ILE A 459 5.12 31.56 -21.88
C ILE A 459 5.88 30.30 -21.43
N TYR A 460 6.15 30.17 -20.13
CA TYR A 460 6.87 29.02 -19.58
C TYR A 460 5.97 27.79 -19.37
N LEU A 461 4.65 27.99 -19.21
CA LEU A 461 3.70 26.92 -18.90
C LEU A 461 3.06 26.30 -20.14
N ALA A 462 2.97 27.06 -21.22
CA ALA A 462 2.39 26.63 -22.50
C ALA A 462 2.96 25.29 -23.04
N PRO A 463 4.25 24.94 -22.87
CA PRO A 463 4.72 23.63 -23.28
C PRO A 463 3.98 22.48 -22.57
N PHE A 464 3.65 22.62 -21.28
CA PHE A 464 3.14 21.53 -20.43
C PHE A 464 1.63 21.34 -20.53
N PHE A 465 0.89 22.40 -20.85
CA PHE A 465 -0.57 22.40 -20.84
C PHE A 465 -1.09 22.74 -22.24
N GLU A 466 -1.73 21.76 -22.88
CA GLU A 466 -2.39 21.93 -24.18
C GLU A 466 -3.65 22.78 -24.03
N ASN A 467 -3.90 23.70 -24.97
CA ASN A 467 -5.00 24.67 -24.91
C ASN A 467 -5.04 25.52 -23.61
N LEU A 468 -3.87 25.84 -23.05
CA LEU A 468 -3.74 26.70 -21.89
C LEU A 468 -4.29 28.10 -22.17
N GLY A 469 -5.04 28.63 -21.22
CA GLY A 469 -5.46 30.02 -21.17
C GLY A 469 -6.01 30.40 -19.80
N TYR A 470 -6.35 31.67 -19.64
CA TYR A 470 -7.02 32.14 -18.44
C TYR A 470 -8.05 33.22 -18.77
N ARG A 471 -9.05 33.36 -17.89
CA ARG A 471 -10.06 34.42 -17.94
C ARG A 471 -10.09 35.16 -16.62
N ILE A 472 -10.33 36.46 -16.69
CA ILE A 472 -10.49 37.31 -15.51
C ILE A 472 -11.95 37.25 -15.07
N GLU A 473 -12.17 36.83 -13.82
CA GLU A 473 -13.49 36.86 -13.21
C GLU A 473 -13.74 38.23 -12.55
N ARG A 474 -14.89 38.82 -12.84
CA ARG A 474 -15.29 40.14 -12.32
C ARG A 474 -16.59 40.03 -11.54
N GLY A 475 -16.59 40.64 -10.35
CA GLY A 475 -17.79 40.75 -9.53
C GLY A 475 -18.72 41.87 -10.01
N LYS A 476 -19.83 42.07 -9.28
CA LYS A 476 -20.87 43.08 -9.58
C LYS A 476 -20.31 44.50 -9.79
N SER A 477 -19.23 44.88 -9.09
CA SER A 477 -18.58 46.19 -9.20
C SER A 477 -17.49 46.28 -10.29
N ARG A 478 -17.45 45.32 -11.23
CA ARG A 478 -16.39 45.14 -12.25
C ARG A 478 -14.98 44.95 -11.69
N ARG A 479 -14.83 44.87 -10.36
CA ARG A 479 -13.57 44.52 -9.69
C ARG A 479 -13.19 43.08 -10.02
N ILE A 480 -11.90 42.85 -10.22
CA ILE A 480 -11.37 41.50 -10.40
C ILE A 480 -11.53 40.75 -9.09
N ILE A 481 -12.24 39.63 -9.12
CA ILE A 481 -12.48 38.78 -7.95
C ILE A 481 -11.74 37.44 -8.05
N GLY A 482 -11.37 37.01 -9.26
CA GLY A 482 -10.66 35.76 -9.47
C GLY A 482 -10.03 35.66 -10.85
N ILE A 483 -9.19 34.64 -11.02
CA ILE A 483 -8.58 34.24 -12.29
C ILE A 483 -8.90 32.76 -12.51
N ASN A 484 -9.46 32.45 -13.67
CA ASN A 484 -9.90 31.11 -14.01
C ASN A 484 -9.03 30.58 -15.15
N PHE A 485 -8.15 29.63 -14.83
CA PHE A 485 -7.30 28.95 -15.79
C PHE A 485 -8.04 27.77 -16.42
N SER A 486 -7.80 27.54 -17.71
CA SER A 486 -8.36 26.43 -18.47
C SER A 486 -7.31 25.81 -19.36
N PHE A 487 -7.34 24.50 -19.51
CA PHE A 487 -6.46 23.73 -20.39
C PHE A 487 -7.09 22.35 -20.67
N LYS A 488 -6.56 21.62 -21.64
CA LYS A 488 -7.04 20.26 -21.93
C LYS A 488 -6.71 19.32 -20.78
N ARG A 489 -7.72 18.60 -20.31
CA ARG A 489 -7.58 17.58 -19.26
C ARG A 489 -6.47 16.60 -19.60
N CYS A 490 -5.61 16.32 -18.62
CA CYS A 490 -4.60 15.29 -18.73
C CYS A 490 -4.40 14.59 -17.38
N ASN A 491 -3.96 13.34 -17.42
CA ASN A 491 -3.51 12.68 -16.20
C ASN A 491 -2.25 13.43 -15.71
N PRO A 492 -2.21 13.95 -14.47
CA PRO A 492 -1.03 14.67 -13.96
C PRO A 492 0.24 13.82 -14.01
N ARG A 493 0.11 12.48 -13.99
CA ARG A 493 1.25 11.58 -14.15
C ARG A 493 1.90 11.66 -15.54
N PHE A 494 1.20 12.08 -16.58
CA PHE A 494 1.85 12.34 -17.89
C PHE A 494 2.78 13.57 -17.85
N LEU A 495 2.57 14.48 -16.89
CA LEU A 495 3.49 15.59 -16.63
C LEU A 495 4.75 15.14 -15.85
N LEU A 496 4.86 13.84 -15.53
CA LEU A 496 6.10 13.25 -15.01
C LEU A 496 7.07 12.92 -16.14
N SER A 497 6.60 12.34 -17.25
CA SER A 497 7.47 11.88 -18.32
C SER A 497 8.07 13.05 -19.09
N LEU A 498 9.33 12.88 -19.51
CA LEU A 498 9.89 13.66 -20.61
C LEU A 498 9.26 13.12 -21.90
N GLU A 499 8.17 13.74 -22.35
CA GLU A 499 7.53 13.37 -23.60
C GLU A 499 8.38 13.78 -24.81
N HIS A 500 8.03 13.27 -25.99
CA HIS A 500 8.68 13.68 -27.22
C HIS A 500 8.60 15.20 -27.37
N GLU A 501 9.73 15.81 -27.71
CA GLU A 501 9.90 17.24 -27.96
C GLU A 501 8.75 17.84 -28.78
N GLU A 502 8.31 17.11 -29.80
CA GLU A 502 7.24 17.50 -30.71
C GLU A 502 5.93 17.85 -30.01
N LYS A 503 5.58 17.16 -28.91
CA LYS A 503 4.37 17.48 -28.16
C LYS A 503 4.48 18.85 -27.50
N TYR A 504 5.58 19.11 -26.83
CA TYR A 504 5.81 20.40 -26.16
C TYR A 504 5.82 21.54 -27.18
N LEU A 505 6.48 21.35 -28.32
CA LEU A 505 6.49 22.32 -29.42
C LEU A 505 5.08 22.52 -30.02
N ARG A 506 4.30 21.45 -30.18
CA ARG A 506 2.91 21.52 -30.64
C ARG A 506 2.05 22.31 -29.68
N ASN A 507 2.15 22.07 -28.38
CA ASN A 507 1.40 22.79 -27.36
C ASN A 507 1.70 24.30 -27.41
N ILE A 508 2.98 24.68 -27.55
CA ILE A 508 3.37 26.10 -27.75
C ILE A 508 2.67 26.67 -28.99
N ALA A 509 2.68 25.94 -30.10
CA ALA A 509 2.10 26.41 -31.37
C ALA A 509 0.57 26.55 -31.31
N THR A 510 -0.14 25.68 -30.59
CA THR A 510 -1.61 25.64 -30.55
C THR A 510 -2.20 26.51 -29.44
N ASN A 511 -1.45 26.82 -28.38
CA ASN A 511 -1.96 27.64 -27.28
C ASN A 511 -2.35 29.06 -27.72
N SER A 512 -3.65 29.38 -27.60
CA SER A 512 -4.22 30.67 -28.01
C SER A 512 -3.93 31.79 -27.01
N CYS A 513 -3.49 31.47 -25.80
CA CYS A 513 -3.08 32.46 -24.80
C CYS A 513 -1.76 33.18 -25.16
N LEU A 514 -0.99 32.64 -26.12
CA LEU A 514 0.27 33.22 -26.56
C LEU A 514 0.08 34.01 -27.86
N THR A 515 0.60 35.24 -27.90
CA THR A 515 0.73 35.99 -29.15
C THR A 515 1.79 35.33 -30.07
N PRO A 516 1.84 35.63 -31.39
CA PRO A 516 2.89 35.08 -32.25
C PRO A 516 4.33 35.37 -31.76
N PRO A 517 4.65 36.58 -31.26
CA PRO A 517 5.93 36.83 -30.57
C PRO A 517 6.16 35.95 -29.35
N ASP A 518 5.14 35.75 -28.50
CA ASP A 518 5.25 34.91 -27.30
C ASP A 518 5.46 33.44 -27.66
N LYS A 519 4.83 32.94 -28.73
CA LYS A 519 5.05 31.57 -29.24
C LYS A 519 6.49 31.38 -29.69
N LYS A 520 7.05 32.36 -30.41
CA LYS A 520 8.46 32.35 -30.82
C LYS A 520 9.37 32.32 -29.59
N HIS A 521 9.10 33.20 -28.62
CA HIS A 521 9.90 33.28 -27.39
C HIS A 521 9.81 32.00 -26.54
N ALA A 522 8.61 31.45 -26.35
CA ALA A 522 8.38 30.19 -25.66
C ALA A 522 9.12 29.04 -26.33
N LYS A 523 9.12 28.98 -27.67
CA LYS A 523 9.88 27.98 -28.44
C LYS A 523 11.39 28.13 -28.22
N GLU A 524 11.93 29.34 -28.28
CA GLU A 524 13.36 29.61 -28.04
C GLU A 524 13.79 29.22 -26.61
N ILE A 525 12.99 29.59 -25.62
CA ILE A 525 13.20 29.18 -24.22
C ILE A 525 13.16 27.65 -24.12
N PHE A 526 12.15 27.02 -24.71
CA PHE A 526 11.98 25.58 -24.63
C PHE A 526 13.18 24.85 -25.26
N ILE A 527 13.61 25.24 -26.46
CA ILE A 527 14.78 24.63 -27.11
C ILE A 527 16.05 24.84 -26.28
N LYS A 528 16.29 26.08 -25.81
CA LYS A 528 17.48 26.41 -25.02
C LYS A 528 17.51 25.65 -23.69
N ASN A 529 16.36 25.52 -23.04
CA ASN A 529 16.27 24.97 -21.70
C ASN A 529 16.08 23.45 -21.72
N TYR A 530 15.39 22.84 -22.69
CA TYR A 530 14.98 21.43 -22.61
C TYR A 530 15.77 20.50 -23.53
N LEU A 531 16.39 21.00 -24.61
CA LEU A 531 17.08 20.18 -25.62
C LEU A 531 18.62 20.28 -25.58
N ARG A 532 19.15 21.09 -24.66
CA ARG A 532 20.57 21.22 -24.33
C ARG A 532 20.77 20.96 -22.84
#